data_AF-A0AA40F856-F1
#
_entry.id   AF-A0AA40F856-F1
#
_cell.length_a   1.000
_cell.length_b   1.000
_cell.length_c   1.000
_cell.angle_alpha   90.00
_cell.angle_beta   90.00
_cell.angle_gamma   90.00
#
_symmetry.space_group_name_H-M   'P 1'
#
loop_
_entity.id
_entity.type
_entity.pdbx_description
1 polymer ?
#
loop_
_entity_poly.entity_id
_entity_poly.type
_entity_poly.pdbx_seq_one_letter_code
_entity_poly.pdbx_strand_id
1 'polypeptide(L)'
;MAENEALTPRVFIVRHGETEWAKQGRQTGKTVVTTASHLAGEGKLLDPTKLARVFVSPRKRAQQTLQGLLGSHLDAIEARGVEITATEGAAEWDYGEYEGLKLSEVRGRRKEKGLDGERKVVKEQVKERLDRVITAIREIQGPCMRGEKAADVLVVAHGVILRAYKSNSVYEPAFHVGIALPVE
;
A
#
# COMPACT_ATOMS: atom_id res chain seq x y z
N MET A 1 23.88 -19.24 9.71
CA MET A 1 23.56 -18.39 8.53
C MET A 1 22.05 -18.26 8.29
N ALA A 2 21.19 -19.19 8.71
CA ALA A 2 19.74 -19.14 8.44
C ALA A 2 18.94 -18.09 9.27
N GLU A 3 19.38 -17.71 10.47
CA GLU A 3 18.65 -16.73 11.30
C GLU A 3 18.72 -15.29 10.74
N ASN A 4 19.82 -14.90 10.08
CA ASN A 4 19.96 -13.55 9.53
C ASN A 4 19.14 -13.33 8.23
N GLU A 5 18.92 -14.38 7.42
CA GLU A 5 17.99 -14.28 6.28
C GLU A 5 16.55 -14.01 6.75
N ALA A 6 16.17 -14.54 7.92
CA ALA A 6 14.85 -14.32 8.52
C ALA A 6 14.65 -12.91 9.12
N LEU A 7 15.73 -12.11 9.19
CA LEU A 7 15.77 -10.74 9.71
C LEU A 7 16.06 -9.68 8.64
N THR A 8 16.28 -10.09 7.39
CA THR A 8 16.43 -9.13 6.29
C THR A 8 15.13 -8.33 6.14
N PRO A 9 15.18 -6.98 6.14
CA PRO A 9 13.98 -6.15 6.12
C PRO A 9 13.12 -6.39 4.87
N ARG A 10 11.80 -6.52 5.04
CA ARG A 10 10.84 -6.71 3.95
C ARG A 10 9.90 -5.52 3.84
N VAL A 11 9.35 -5.31 2.64
CA VAL A 11 8.31 -4.31 2.40
C VAL A 11 7.06 -5.01 1.90
N PHE A 12 5.99 -4.92 2.67
CA PHE A 12 4.67 -5.41 2.30
C PHE A 12 3.87 -4.29 1.68
N ILE A 13 3.34 -4.52 0.48
CA ILE A 13 2.51 -3.52 -0.21
C ILE A 13 1.15 -4.13 -0.47
N VAL A 14 0.15 -3.63 0.27
CA VAL A 14 -1.22 -4.12 0.24
C VAL A 14 -2.09 -3.11 -0.51
N ARG A 15 -2.78 -3.58 -1.55
CA ARG A 15 -3.86 -2.80 -2.16
C ARG A 15 -5.06 -2.83 -1.23
N HIS A 16 -5.72 -1.69 -1.01
CA HIS A 16 -7.00 -1.70 -0.29
C HIS A 16 -8.02 -2.65 -0.95
N GLY A 17 -8.88 -3.27 -0.14
CA GLY A 17 -10.00 -4.08 -0.60
C GLY A 17 -11.06 -3.26 -1.34
N GLU A 18 -11.90 -3.96 -2.12
CA GLU A 18 -13.04 -3.36 -2.83
C GLU A 18 -14.20 -3.03 -1.87
N THR A 19 -14.91 -1.92 -2.14
CA THR A 19 -16.07 -1.46 -1.36
C THR A 19 -17.39 -1.86 -2.03
N GLU A 20 -18.49 -1.59 -1.32
CA GLU A 20 -19.91 -1.81 -1.69
C GLU A 20 -20.34 -1.38 -3.11
N TRP A 21 -19.54 -0.62 -3.87
CA TRP A 21 -19.86 -0.20 -5.25
C TRP A 21 -19.78 -1.33 -6.29
N ALA A 22 -19.21 -2.50 -5.92
CA ALA A 22 -19.33 -3.73 -6.71
C ALA A 22 -20.74 -4.38 -6.65
N LYS A 23 -21.71 -3.75 -5.96
CA LYS A 23 -23.11 -4.22 -5.84
C LYS A 23 -23.90 -4.28 -7.14
N GLN A 24 -23.39 -3.74 -8.25
CA GLN A 24 -24.01 -3.89 -9.56
C GLN A 24 -23.43 -5.06 -10.39
N GLY A 25 -22.55 -5.89 -9.82
CA GLY A 25 -21.94 -7.02 -10.56
C GLY A 25 -21.20 -8.11 -9.78
N ARG A 26 -21.16 -8.05 -8.44
CA ARG A 26 -20.89 -9.13 -7.46
C ARG A 26 -19.58 -9.96 -7.57
N GLN A 27 -18.60 -9.58 -6.75
CA GLN A 27 -18.11 -10.43 -5.65
C GLN A 27 -17.83 -9.56 -4.40
N THR A 28 -17.94 -10.18 -3.24
CA THR A 28 -18.29 -9.57 -1.95
C THR A 28 -17.13 -8.82 -1.26
N GLY A 29 -17.32 -7.52 -1.00
CA GLY A 29 -16.37 -6.63 -0.30
C GLY A 29 -16.11 -6.96 1.19
N LYS A 30 -16.71 -8.01 1.74
CA LYS A 30 -16.30 -8.57 3.05
C LYS A 30 -15.22 -9.64 2.91
N THR A 31 -15.14 -10.34 1.78
CA THR A 31 -14.34 -11.56 1.65
C THR A 31 -12.84 -11.28 1.58
N VAL A 32 -12.42 -10.26 0.82
CA VAL A 32 -11.00 -9.94 0.57
C VAL A 32 -10.25 -9.55 1.86
N VAL A 33 -10.91 -8.77 2.72
CA VAL A 33 -10.31 -8.31 3.98
C VAL A 33 -10.26 -9.46 5.01
N THR A 34 -11.26 -10.35 5.01
CA THR A 34 -11.27 -11.54 5.88
C THR A 34 -10.29 -12.62 5.44
N THR A 35 -9.97 -12.79 4.14
CA THR A 35 -8.93 -13.75 3.72
C THR A 35 -7.52 -13.25 4.03
N ALA A 36 -7.29 -11.94 3.97
CA ALA A 36 -5.97 -11.36 4.24
C ALA A 36 -5.60 -11.35 5.73
N SER A 37 -6.58 -11.29 6.66
CA SER A 37 -6.30 -11.34 8.11
C SER A 37 -5.62 -12.64 8.54
N HIS A 38 -5.89 -13.76 7.87
CA HIS A 38 -5.20 -15.03 8.12
C HIS A 38 -3.71 -14.96 7.80
N LEU A 39 -3.26 -14.05 6.93
CA LEU A 39 -1.86 -13.84 6.58
C LEU A 39 -1.10 -13.02 7.65
N ALA A 40 -1.83 -12.35 8.55
CA ALA A 40 -1.27 -11.59 9.64
C ALA A 40 -1.31 -12.37 10.96
N GLY A 41 -0.22 -12.27 11.72
CA GLY A 41 -0.07 -12.89 13.03
C GLY A 41 1.37 -13.32 13.30
N GLU A 42 1.67 -13.62 14.55
CA GLU A 42 3.00 -14.07 14.98
C GLU A 42 3.42 -15.33 14.21
N GLY A 43 4.63 -15.33 13.64
CA GLY A 43 5.16 -16.42 12.82
C GLY A 43 4.52 -16.58 11.43
N LYS A 44 3.58 -15.70 11.05
CA LYS A 44 2.96 -15.72 9.72
C LYS A 44 3.71 -14.85 8.71
N LEU A 45 3.18 -14.77 7.49
CA LEU A 45 3.75 -13.98 6.41
C LEU A 45 3.98 -12.52 6.83
N LEU A 46 2.89 -11.87 7.28
CA LEU A 46 2.93 -10.54 7.88
C LEU A 46 2.94 -10.71 9.39
N ASP A 47 4.13 -10.76 9.96
CA ASP A 47 4.32 -10.85 11.40
C ASP A 47 4.33 -9.46 12.04
N PRO A 48 3.32 -9.09 12.85
CA PRO A 48 3.28 -7.79 13.51
C PRO A 48 4.50 -7.52 14.40
N THR A 49 5.12 -8.57 14.95
CA THR A 49 6.30 -8.45 15.83
C THR A 49 7.55 -8.01 15.07
N LYS A 50 7.57 -8.16 13.75
CA LYS A 50 8.69 -7.77 12.88
C LYS A 50 8.52 -6.39 12.25
N LEU A 51 7.33 -5.79 12.36
CA LEU A 51 7.07 -4.46 11.83
C LEU A 51 7.85 -3.38 12.58
N ALA A 52 8.46 -2.49 11.81
CA ALA A 52 9.10 -1.26 12.28
C ALA A 52 8.32 0.00 11.88
N ARG A 53 7.47 -0.07 10.84
CA ARG A 53 6.65 1.06 10.38
C ARG A 53 5.42 0.58 9.60
N VAL A 54 4.33 1.34 9.71
CA VAL A 54 3.16 1.18 8.84
C VAL A 54 2.83 2.50 8.17
N PHE A 55 2.74 2.50 6.84
CA PHE A 55 2.20 3.59 6.04
C PHE A 55 0.83 3.19 5.50
N VAL A 56 -0.17 4.05 5.65
CA VAL A 56 -1.52 3.79 5.15
C VAL A 56 -2.05 5.02 4.45
N SER A 57 -2.79 4.84 3.36
CA SER A 57 -3.49 5.95 2.75
C SER A 57 -4.55 6.52 3.71
N PRO A 58 -4.72 7.85 3.83
CA PRO A 58 -5.81 8.45 4.60
C PRO A 58 -7.21 8.10 4.04
N ARG A 59 -7.29 7.54 2.83
CA ARG A 59 -8.57 7.16 2.21
C ARG A 59 -9.20 6.02 3.00
N LYS A 60 -10.48 6.18 3.35
CA LYS A 60 -11.27 5.25 4.19
C LYS A 60 -11.10 3.77 3.84
N ARG A 61 -11.03 3.44 2.54
CA ARG A 61 -10.85 2.06 2.06
C ARG A 61 -9.53 1.43 2.48
N ALA A 62 -8.44 2.19 2.48
CA ALA A 62 -7.14 1.72 2.94
C ALA A 62 -7.11 1.57 4.47
N GLN A 63 -7.72 2.53 5.19
CA GLN A 63 -7.88 2.45 6.65
C GLN A 63 -8.68 1.20 7.07
N GLN A 64 -9.79 0.92 6.39
CA GLN A 64 -10.58 -0.29 6.63
C GLN A 64 -9.81 -1.57 6.34
N THR A 65 -8.98 -1.57 5.31
CA THR A 65 -8.11 -2.72 4.97
C THR A 65 -7.06 -2.93 6.05
N LEU A 66 -6.42 -1.86 6.52
CA LEU A 66 -5.47 -1.92 7.64
C LEU A 66 -6.15 -2.49 8.90
N GLN A 67 -7.33 -1.99 9.25
CA GLN A 67 -8.08 -2.47 10.40
C GLN A 67 -8.44 -3.95 10.28
N GLY A 68 -8.83 -4.43 9.10
CA GLY A 68 -9.15 -5.84 8.94
C GLY A 68 -7.92 -6.75 8.91
N LEU A 69 -6.77 -6.24 8.48
CA LEU A 69 -5.52 -6.99 8.42
C LEU A 69 -4.81 -7.08 9.78
N LEU A 70 -4.75 -5.97 10.50
CA LEU A 70 -3.97 -5.83 11.73
C LEU A 70 -4.80 -5.44 12.95
N GLY A 71 -6.13 -5.35 12.86
CA GLY A 71 -6.98 -4.79 13.91
C GLY A 71 -6.79 -5.40 15.30
N SER A 72 -6.63 -6.72 15.38
CA SER A 72 -6.36 -7.43 16.65
C SER A 72 -4.93 -7.24 17.18
N HIS A 73 -4.06 -6.60 16.39
CA HIS A 73 -2.63 -6.39 16.67
C HIS A 73 -2.25 -4.91 16.78
N LEU A 74 -3.15 -3.97 16.44
CA LEU A 74 -2.83 -2.53 16.44
C LEU A 74 -2.36 -2.05 17.81
N ASP A 75 -3.06 -2.39 18.89
CA ASP A 75 -2.68 -1.99 20.24
C ASP A 75 -1.27 -2.50 20.62
N ALA A 76 -0.94 -3.74 20.23
CA ALA A 76 0.36 -4.34 20.48
C ALA A 76 1.48 -3.72 19.61
N ILE A 77 1.16 -3.33 18.37
CA ILE A 77 2.06 -2.62 17.47
C ILE A 77 2.38 -1.23 18.05
N GLU A 78 1.36 -0.48 18.46
CA GLU A 78 1.51 0.85 19.05
C GLU A 78 2.24 0.81 20.39
N ALA A 79 1.94 -0.16 21.26
CA ALA A 79 2.64 -0.35 22.55
C ALA A 79 4.14 -0.62 22.38
N ARG A 80 4.56 -1.18 21.23
CA ARG A 80 5.97 -1.39 20.87
C ARG A 80 6.64 -0.13 20.27
N GLY A 81 5.90 0.96 20.11
CA GLY A 81 6.39 2.20 19.51
C GLY A 81 6.48 2.16 17.99
N VAL A 82 5.79 1.22 17.32
CA VAL A 82 5.75 1.18 15.86
C VAL A 82 4.76 2.24 15.37
N GLU A 83 5.27 3.20 14.61
CA GLU A 83 4.45 4.31 14.10
C GLU A 83 3.55 3.85 12.94
N ILE A 84 2.26 4.18 13.05
CA ILE A 84 1.25 4.00 11.99
C ILE A 84 0.91 5.38 11.42
N THR A 85 1.32 5.63 10.18
CA THR A 85 1.23 6.97 9.57
C THR A 85 0.25 6.97 8.41
N ALA A 86 -0.81 7.76 8.55
CA ALA A 86 -1.65 8.15 7.43
C ALA A 86 -0.91 9.14 6.53
N THR A 87 -0.63 8.78 5.27
CA THR A 87 0.17 9.61 4.37
C THR A 87 -0.45 9.75 2.98
N GLU A 88 -0.46 10.98 2.45
CA GLU A 88 -0.82 11.27 1.07
C GLU A 88 0.15 10.62 0.05
N GLY A 89 1.33 10.19 0.50
CA GLY A 89 2.27 9.38 -0.28
C GLY A 89 1.71 8.02 -0.68
N ALA A 90 0.82 7.45 0.13
CA ALA A 90 0.15 6.20 -0.13
C ALA A 90 -1.24 6.38 -0.77
N ALA A 91 -1.72 7.62 -0.91
CA ALA A 91 -3.06 7.91 -1.41
C ALA A 91 -3.18 7.83 -2.93
N GLU A 92 -4.30 7.26 -3.38
CA GLU A 92 -4.67 7.29 -4.80
C GLU A 92 -4.88 8.72 -5.26
N TRP A 93 -4.78 8.92 -6.57
CA TRP A 93 -5.23 10.17 -7.15
C TRP A 93 -6.69 10.48 -6.78
N ASP A 94 -6.95 11.74 -6.43
CA ASP A 94 -8.30 12.23 -6.26
C ASP A 94 -8.91 12.46 -7.65
N TYR A 95 -9.75 11.52 -8.08
CA TYR A 95 -10.44 11.64 -9.36
C TYR A 95 -11.47 12.79 -9.34
N GLY A 96 -11.76 13.38 -8.17
CA GLY A 96 -12.65 14.52 -8.02
C GLY A 96 -14.00 14.25 -8.68
N GLU A 97 -14.43 15.17 -9.53
CA GLU A 97 -15.66 15.08 -10.33
C GLU A 97 -15.68 13.94 -11.37
N TYR A 98 -14.57 13.21 -11.54
CA TYR A 98 -14.48 12.00 -12.37
C TYR A 98 -14.67 10.70 -11.58
N GLU A 99 -14.78 10.75 -10.24
CA GLU A 99 -15.00 9.56 -9.44
C GLU A 99 -16.35 8.91 -9.77
N GLY A 100 -16.37 7.59 -9.95
CA GLY A 100 -17.58 6.83 -10.30
C GLY A 100 -18.00 6.90 -11.77
N LEU A 101 -17.31 7.68 -12.61
CA LEU A 101 -17.59 7.76 -14.05
C LEU A 101 -16.94 6.62 -14.83
N LYS A 102 -17.61 6.19 -15.91
CA LYS A 102 -17.02 5.30 -16.91
C LYS A 102 -15.88 6.02 -17.64
N LEU A 103 -14.89 5.26 -18.10
CA LEU A 103 -13.75 5.81 -18.83
C LEU A 103 -14.17 6.62 -20.07
N SER A 104 -15.26 6.23 -20.74
CA SER A 104 -15.85 6.98 -21.86
C SER A 104 -16.40 8.35 -21.45
N GLU A 105 -17.03 8.44 -20.28
CA GLU A 105 -17.59 9.67 -19.72
C GLU A 105 -16.48 10.62 -19.26
N VAL A 106 -15.43 10.07 -18.62
CA VAL A 106 -14.23 10.85 -18.26
C VAL A 106 -13.57 11.43 -19.50
N ARG A 107 -13.40 10.64 -20.57
CA ARG A 107 -12.83 11.11 -21.84
C ARG A 107 -13.67 12.22 -22.47
N GLY A 108 -14.99 12.07 -22.49
CA GLY A 108 -15.91 13.10 -22.99
C GLY A 108 -15.76 14.43 -22.24
N ARG A 109 -15.85 14.39 -20.92
CA ARG A 109 -15.73 15.59 -20.07
C ARG A 109 -14.36 16.26 -20.14
N ARG A 110 -13.27 15.48 -20.22
CA ARG A 110 -11.93 16.05 -20.38
C ARG A 110 -11.76 16.74 -21.73
N LYS A 111 -12.33 16.17 -22.80
CA LYS A 111 -12.32 16.76 -24.14
C LYS A 111 -13.09 18.09 -24.16
N GLU A 112 -14.27 18.14 -23.53
CA GLU A 112 -15.07 19.37 -23.40
C GLU A 112 -14.33 20.49 -22.65
N LYS A 113 -13.53 20.13 -21.64
CA LYS A 113 -12.73 21.07 -20.85
C LYS A 113 -11.33 21.37 -21.43
N GLY A 114 -10.95 20.75 -22.55
CA GLY A 114 -9.62 20.91 -23.14
C GLY A 114 -8.45 20.33 -22.32
N LEU A 115 -8.71 19.39 -21.40
CA LEU A 115 -7.76 18.91 -20.39
C LEU A 115 -6.92 17.70 -20.82
N ASP A 116 -6.81 17.38 -22.11
CA ASP A 116 -6.09 16.18 -22.58
C ASP A 116 -4.55 16.27 -22.42
N GLY A 117 -3.98 17.47 -22.19
CA GLY A 117 -2.55 17.69 -21.99
C GLY A 117 -2.01 17.45 -20.57
N GLU A 118 -2.85 17.48 -19.53
CA GLU A 118 -2.43 17.48 -18.12
C GLU A 118 -1.88 16.13 -17.60
N ARG A 119 -1.90 15.09 -18.44
CA ARG A 119 -1.58 13.72 -18.05
C ARG A 119 -0.11 13.53 -17.61
N LYS A 120 0.80 14.41 -18.02
CA LYS A 120 2.20 14.42 -17.55
C LYS A 120 2.26 14.86 -16.09
N VAL A 121 1.82 16.08 -15.77
CA VAL A 121 1.89 16.70 -14.43
C VAL A 121 1.40 15.78 -13.31
N VAL A 122 0.34 15.02 -13.57
CA VAL A 122 -0.23 14.03 -12.63
C VAL A 122 0.76 12.90 -12.30
N LYS A 123 1.54 12.41 -13.26
CA LYS A 123 2.55 11.38 -13.04
C LYS A 123 3.71 11.88 -12.20
N GLU A 124 4.18 13.11 -12.45
CA GLU A 124 5.29 13.68 -11.68
C GLU A 124 4.91 13.89 -10.21
N GLN A 125 3.71 14.38 -9.91
CA GLN A 125 3.25 14.55 -8.53
C GLN A 125 3.04 13.22 -7.79
N VAL A 126 2.53 12.19 -8.48
CA VAL A 126 2.43 10.83 -7.91
C VAL A 126 3.83 10.28 -7.62
N LYS A 127 4.78 10.47 -8.54
CA LYS A 127 6.16 10.04 -8.36
C LYS A 127 6.80 10.72 -7.16
N GLU A 128 6.72 12.04 -7.06
CA GLU A 128 7.31 12.81 -5.96
C GLU A 128 6.77 12.36 -4.59
N ARG A 129 5.45 12.18 -4.49
CA ARG A 129 4.80 11.69 -3.27
C ARG A 129 5.26 10.27 -2.91
N LEU A 130 5.38 9.39 -3.89
CA LEU A 130 5.85 8.02 -3.68
C LEU A 130 7.33 7.97 -3.30
N ASP A 131 8.17 8.81 -3.91
CA ASP A 131 9.59 8.91 -3.62
C ASP A 131 9.83 9.29 -2.14
N ARG A 132 8.98 10.14 -1.54
CA ARG A 132 9.05 10.44 -0.09
C ARG A 132 8.80 9.21 0.78
N VAL A 133 7.83 8.37 0.43
CA VAL A 133 7.54 7.12 1.16
C VAL A 133 8.70 6.14 1.01
N ILE A 134 9.26 6.02 -0.21
CA ILE A 134 10.40 5.13 -0.47
C ILE A 134 11.65 5.58 0.30
N THR A 135 11.94 6.88 0.33
CA THR A 135 13.05 7.43 1.12
C THR A 135 12.89 7.11 2.60
N ALA A 136 11.70 7.33 3.17
CA ALA A 136 11.43 6.99 4.56
C ALA A 136 11.63 5.49 4.85
N ILE A 137 11.18 4.60 3.96
CA ILE A 137 11.41 3.15 4.08
C ILE A 137 12.91 2.84 4.11
N ARG A 138 13.70 3.44 3.23
CA ARG A 138 15.14 3.23 3.15
C ARG A 138 15.87 3.70 4.41
N GLU A 139 15.46 4.83 4.98
CA GLU A 139 16.03 5.35 6.23
C GLU A 139 15.77 4.40 7.40
N ILE A 140 14.58 3.79 7.44
CA ILE A 140 14.20 2.81 8.46
C ILE A 140 14.98 1.50 8.29
N GLN A 141 15.10 0.99 7.07
CA GLN A 141 15.64 -0.33 6.79
C GLN A 141 17.16 -0.35 6.59
N GLY A 142 17.76 0.75 6.13
CA GLY A 142 19.19 0.86 5.82
C GLY A 142 20.11 0.36 6.93
N PRO A 143 19.90 0.74 8.20
CA PRO A 143 20.69 0.25 9.33
C PRO A 143 20.50 -1.24 9.68
N CYS A 144 19.54 -1.92 9.06
CA CYS A 144 19.11 -3.28 9.40
C CYS A 144 19.34 -4.29 8.27
N MET A 145 19.98 -3.87 7.18
CA MET A 145 20.11 -4.66 5.95
C MET A 145 20.95 -5.93 6.12
N ARG A 146 21.73 -6.08 7.20
CA ARG A 146 22.51 -7.30 7.47
C ARG A 146 21.81 -8.23 8.46
N GLY A 147 20.54 -7.96 8.77
CA GLY A 147 19.72 -8.75 9.68
C GLY A 147 19.99 -8.45 11.15
N GLU A 148 20.50 -7.26 11.49
CA GLU A 148 20.78 -6.86 12.88
C GLU A 148 19.50 -6.76 13.72
N LYS A 149 18.38 -6.39 13.09
CA LYS A 149 17.05 -6.35 13.71
C LYS A 149 15.97 -6.46 12.63
N ALA A 150 14.79 -6.95 13.02
CA ALA A 150 13.62 -6.92 12.16
C ALA A 150 13.22 -5.46 11.86
N ALA A 151 12.98 -5.17 10.58
CA ALA A 151 12.58 -3.84 10.13
C ALA A 151 11.57 -3.92 8.98
N ASP A 152 10.58 -4.80 9.11
CA ASP A 152 9.54 -4.92 8.10
C ASP A 152 8.69 -3.65 8.04
N VAL A 153 8.32 -3.24 6.83
CA VAL A 153 7.44 -2.09 6.61
C VAL A 153 6.19 -2.53 5.87
N LEU A 154 5.02 -2.10 6.36
CA LEU A 154 3.74 -2.29 5.69
C LEU A 154 3.29 -0.99 5.01
N VAL A 155 2.86 -1.07 3.75
CA VAL A 155 2.27 0.03 2.99
C VAL A 155 0.90 -0.39 2.49
N VAL A 156 -0.18 0.24 2.97
CA VAL A 156 -1.55 0.00 2.50
C VAL A 156 -1.97 1.15 1.57
N ALA A 157 -2.03 0.87 0.27
CA ALA A 157 -2.17 1.86 -0.80
C ALA A 157 -3.14 1.40 -1.91
N HIS A 158 -3.02 1.98 -3.10
CA HIS A 158 -3.98 1.84 -4.21
C HIS A 158 -3.33 1.41 -5.53
N GLY A 159 -4.14 1.03 -6.51
CA GLY A 159 -3.69 0.39 -7.74
C GLY A 159 -2.66 1.20 -8.55
N VAL A 160 -2.85 2.51 -8.71
CA VAL A 160 -1.87 3.34 -9.45
C VAL A 160 -0.58 3.49 -8.65
N ILE A 161 -0.67 3.66 -7.33
CA ILE A 161 0.49 3.73 -6.44
C ILE A 161 1.31 2.44 -6.50
N LEU A 162 0.66 1.29 -6.46
CA LEU A 162 1.32 -0.02 -6.58
C LEU A 162 2.00 -0.20 -7.94
N ARG A 163 1.36 0.25 -9.03
CA ARG A 163 1.96 0.22 -10.36
C ARG A 163 3.15 1.17 -10.46
N ALA A 164 3.03 2.39 -9.93
CA ALA A 164 4.11 3.37 -9.90
C ALA A 164 5.30 2.85 -9.10
N TYR A 165 5.06 2.18 -7.98
CA TYR A 165 6.10 1.53 -7.17
C TYR A 165 6.83 0.45 -7.97
N LYS A 166 6.11 -0.45 -8.64
CA LYS A 166 6.70 -1.50 -9.49
C LYS A 166 7.45 -0.95 -10.71
N SER A 167 6.95 0.11 -11.33
CA SER A 167 7.54 0.69 -12.55
C SER A 167 8.73 1.61 -12.29
N ASN A 168 8.99 1.99 -11.04
CA ASN A 168 10.20 2.73 -10.68
C ASN A 168 11.37 1.70 -10.66
N SER A 169 11.83 1.25 -11.83
CA SER A 169 12.84 0.18 -12.00
C SER A 169 14.26 0.53 -11.52
N VAL A 170 14.42 1.56 -10.68
CA VAL A 170 15.69 1.91 -10.03
C VAL A 170 15.90 1.07 -8.74
N TYR A 171 14.93 0.22 -8.38
CA TYR A 171 14.94 -0.59 -7.16
C TYR A 171 14.96 -2.10 -7.49
N GLU A 172 16.02 -2.59 -8.16
CA GLU A 172 16.31 -4.03 -8.30
C GLU A 172 16.90 -4.62 -7.00
N PRO A 173 16.84 -5.95 -6.78
CA PRO A 173 16.11 -6.54 -5.66
C PRO A 173 17.01 -6.85 -4.44
N ALA A 174 16.93 -6.02 -3.42
CA ALA A 174 17.08 -6.48 -2.03
C ALA A 174 15.72 -6.66 -1.34
N PHE A 175 14.63 -6.44 -2.07
CA PHE A 175 13.27 -6.36 -1.55
C PHE A 175 12.46 -7.59 -1.99
N HIS A 176 12.15 -8.47 -1.05
CA HIS A 176 11.11 -9.47 -1.28
C HIS A 176 9.76 -8.74 -1.25
N VAL A 177 9.17 -8.48 -2.43
CA VAL A 177 7.79 -8.00 -2.55
C VAL A 177 6.86 -9.15 -2.16
N GLY A 178 6.49 -9.20 -0.88
CA GLY A 178 5.51 -10.13 -0.35
C GLY A 178 4.11 -9.79 -0.90
N ILE A 179 3.74 -10.51 -1.96
CA ILE A 179 2.37 -10.75 -2.45
C ILE A 179 1.59 -9.50 -2.91
N ALA A 180 1.52 -9.32 -4.22
CA ALA A 180 0.33 -8.74 -4.83
C ALA A 180 -0.78 -9.79 -4.71
N LEU A 181 -1.72 -9.63 -3.78
CA LEU A 181 -2.86 -10.53 -3.70
C LEU A 181 -3.64 -10.39 -5.01
N PRO A 182 -3.78 -11.48 -5.80
CA PRO A 182 -4.55 -11.44 -7.03
C PRO A 182 -6.00 -11.11 -6.68
N VAL A 183 -6.53 -10.10 -7.38
CA VAL A 183 -7.95 -9.85 -7.48
C VAL A 183 -8.35 -10.63 -8.73
N GLU A 184 -8.87 -11.84 -8.56
CA GLU A 184 -9.64 -12.50 -9.62
C GLU A 184 -10.99 -11.80 -9.79
#